data_AF-A0A257W2A1-F1
#
_entry.id   AF-A0A257W2A1-F1
#
_cell.length_a   1.000
_cell.length_b   1.000
_cell.length_c   1.000
_cell.angle_alpha   90.00
_cell.angle_beta   90.00
_cell.angle_gamma   90.00
#
_symmetry.space_group_name_H-M   'P 1'
#
loop_
_entity.id
_entity.type
_entity.pdbx_description
1 polymer ?
#
loop_
_entity_poly.entity_id
_entity_poly.type
_entity_poly.pdbx_seq_one_letter_code
_entity_poly.pdbx_strand_id
1 'polypeptide(L)'
;MMVAVLPAFPIAAAYALVPHKAGMSSDAPSRLANCNFTRGLAPLARMPATTVFAPVDISPDILLRTDQRVVATGHHRAGESIRDVMAAFMAEPESARAIVQRHGATLLTMCGSAPEMLLYQQLAPKGLAAALRAGKAPSWLEPMDLAPGTHIRYWRVR
;
A
#
# COMPACT_ATOMS: atom_id res chain seq x y z
N MET A 1 -21.79 22.34 47.44
CA MET A 1 -22.10 22.87 46.09
C MET A 1 -21.02 23.88 45.77
N MET A 2 -20.21 23.78 44.72
CA MET A 2 -20.49 23.34 43.35
C MET A 2 -19.17 22.88 42.72
N VAL A 3 -19.15 21.70 42.10
CA VAL A 3 -18.04 21.20 41.30
C VAL A 3 -18.00 22.03 40.01
N ALA A 4 -16.89 22.74 39.76
CA ALA A 4 -16.66 23.41 38.48
C ALA A 4 -16.24 22.36 37.45
N VAL A 5 -17.23 21.83 36.73
CA VAL A 5 -17.05 20.93 35.60
C VAL A 5 -16.85 21.76 34.32
N LEU A 6 -15.64 21.62 33.74
CA LEU A 6 -15.28 21.70 32.31
C LEU A 6 -15.35 23.05 31.54
N PRO A 7 -14.20 23.56 31.01
CA PRO A 7 -14.17 24.44 29.85
C PRO A 7 -14.27 23.67 28.50
N ALA A 8 -14.72 22.41 28.49
CA ALA A 8 -14.76 21.58 27.28
C ALA A 8 -16.05 21.70 26.45
N PHE A 9 -17.11 22.30 27.02
CA PHE A 9 -18.42 22.37 26.37
C PHE A 9 -18.48 23.19 25.06
N PRO A 10 -17.83 24.37 24.93
CA PRO A 10 -17.95 25.15 23.70
C PRO A 10 -17.23 24.52 22.50
N ILE A 11 -16.21 23.68 22.74
CA ILE A 11 -15.46 23.02 21.68
C ILE A 11 -16.32 21.91 21.04
N ALA A 12 -16.99 21.08 21.85
CA ALA A 12 -17.83 20.00 21.33
C ALA A 12 -18.99 20.51 20.45
N ALA A 13 -19.61 21.65 20.81
CA ALA A 13 -20.68 22.25 20.03
C ALA A 13 -20.19 22.81 18.68
N ALA A 14 -18.99 23.38 18.63
CA ALA A 14 -18.39 23.88 17.40
C ALA A 14 -18.05 22.74 16.41
N TYR A 15 -17.59 21.58 16.92
CA TYR A 15 -17.32 20.40 16.08
C TYR A 15 -18.57 19.76 15.48
N ALA A 16 -19.72 19.83 16.18
CA ALA A 16 -20.99 19.27 15.71
C ALA A 16 -21.59 19.99 14.48
N LEU A 17 -21.19 21.26 14.27
CA LEU A 17 -21.65 22.07 13.13
C LEU A 17 -20.76 21.94 11.90
N VAL A 18 -19.58 21.31 12.04
CA VAL A 18 -18.71 21.02 10.90
C VAL A 18 -19.22 19.76 10.23
N PRO A 19 -19.72 19.82 8.97
CA PRO A 19 -20.12 18.63 8.25
C PRO A 19 -18.90 17.73 8.08
N HIS A 20 -18.81 16.69 8.90
CA HIS A 20 -17.84 15.63 8.68
C HIS A 20 -18.30 14.90 7.43
N LYS A 21 -17.57 15.07 6.32
CA LYS A 21 -17.66 14.12 5.21
C LYS A 21 -17.12 12.78 5.70
N ALA A 22 -17.92 12.05 6.48
CA ALA A 22 -17.75 10.63 6.71
C ALA A 22 -18.13 9.90 5.41
N GLY A 23 -17.27 10.04 4.40
CA GLY A 23 -17.43 9.43 3.09
C GLY A 23 -16.79 8.06 3.03
N MET A 24 -17.22 7.13 3.88
CA MET A 24 -16.92 5.71 3.72
C MET A 24 -18.24 4.94 3.79
N SER A 25 -18.94 4.86 2.65
CA SER A 25 -20.06 3.95 2.50
C SER A 25 -19.54 2.51 2.46
N SER A 26 -19.99 1.68 3.37
CA SER A 26 -19.64 0.25 3.51
C SER A 26 -20.15 -0.64 2.38
N ASP A 27 -21.00 -0.12 1.49
CA ASP A 27 -21.76 -0.93 0.53
C ASP A 27 -21.05 -1.13 -0.82
N ALA A 28 -19.92 -0.46 -1.04
CA ALA A 28 -19.10 -0.70 -2.23
C ALA A 28 -18.20 -1.92 -1.99
N PRO A 29 -18.13 -2.88 -2.94
CA PRO A 29 -17.16 -3.97 -2.88
C PRO A 29 -15.77 -3.39 -2.62
N SER A 30 -15.09 -3.91 -1.61
CA SER A 30 -13.72 -3.49 -1.32
C SER A 30 -12.90 -3.56 -2.60
N ARG A 31 -12.20 -2.49 -2.98
CA ARG A 31 -11.38 -2.51 -4.20
C ARG A 31 -10.20 -3.49 -4.09
N LEU A 32 -9.91 -3.98 -2.88
CA LEU A 32 -9.04 -5.14 -2.65
C LEU A 32 -9.65 -6.45 -3.17
N ALA A 33 -10.98 -6.59 -3.21
CA ALA A 33 -11.65 -7.76 -3.79
C ALA A 33 -11.39 -7.92 -5.30
N ASN A 34 -11.01 -6.84 -5.99
CA ASN A 34 -10.58 -6.90 -7.38
C ASN A 34 -9.17 -7.51 -7.54
N CYS A 35 -8.40 -7.62 -6.45
CA CYS A 35 -7.11 -8.30 -6.44
C CYS A 35 -7.37 -9.81 -6.28
N ASN A 36 -7.18 -10.57 -7.35
CA ASN A 36 -7.33 -12.03 -7.26
C ASN A 36 -6.07 -12.63 -6.61
N PHE A 37 -6.00 -12.63 -5.27
CA PHE A 37 -4.82 -13.10 -4.53
C PHE A 37 -4.52 -14.59 -4.76
N THR A 38 -5.55 -15.44 -4.87
CA THR A 38 -5.36 -16.88 -5.11
C THR A 38 -4.63 -17.13 -6.43
N ARG A 39 -5.09 -16.54 -7.54
CA ARG A 39 -4.41 -16.71 -8.84
C ARG A 39 -3.16 -15.84 -8.95
N GLY A 40 -3.23 -14.64 -8.40
CA GLY A 40 -2.21 -13.60 -8.54
C GLY A 40 -0.92 -13.93 -7.81
N LEU A 41 -1.01 -14.58 -6.64
CA LEU A 41 0.15 -14.97 -5.84
C LEU A 41 0.62 -16.41 -6.09
N ALA A 42 -0.12 -17.23 -6.84
CA ALA A 42 0.28 -18.60 -7.16
C ALA A 42 1.62 -18.74 -7.92
N PRO A 43 2.03 -17.81 -8.80
CA PRO A 43 3.38 -17.80 -9.37
C PRO A 43 4.43 -17.43 -8.31
N LEU A 44 4.12 -16.44 -7.46
CA LEU A 44 5.01 -15.99 -6.40
C LEU A 44 5.30 -17.09 -5.36
N ALA A 45 4.30 -17.93 -5.06
CA ALA A 45 4.44 -19.10 -4.19
C ALA A 45 5.42 -20.16 -4.70
N ARG A 46 5.72 -20.16 -6.00
CA ARG A 46 6.63 -21.14 -6.64
C ARG A 46 8.05 -20.61 -6.84
N MET A 47 8.29 -19.33 -6.51
CA MET A 47 9.60 -18.72 -6.62
C MET A 47 10.42 -19.00 -5.36
N PRO A 48 11.76 -19.06 -5.45
CA PRO A 48 12.61 -19.03 -4.27
C PRO A 48 12.26 -17.86 -3.35
N ALA A 49 12.30 -18.07 -2.04
CA ALA A 49 11.96 -17.06 -1.06
C ALA A 49 12.86 -15.83 -1.21
N THR A 50 12.25 -14.65 -1.31
CA THR A 50 12.89 -13.34 -1.39
C THR A 50 12.19 -12.30 -0.52
N THR A 51 12.78 -11.12 -0.41
CA THR A 51 12.11 -9.94 0.15
C THR A 51 11.28 -9.27 -0.94
N VAL A 52 9.99 -9.12 -0.70
CA VAL A 52 9.03 -8.44 -1.56
C VAL A 52 8.69 -7.07 -0.99
N PHE A 53 8.92 -6.03 -1.78
CA PHE A 53 8.43 -4.69 -1.51
C PHE A 53 6.98 -4.58 -1.99
N ALA A 54 6.03 -4.48 -1.07
CA ALA A 54 4.61 -4.47 -1.37
C ALA A 54 3.87 -3.46 -0.48
N PRO A 55 2.73 -2.91 -0.95
CA PRO A 55 1.83 -2.11 -0.12
C PRO A 55 1.43 -2.87 1.15
N VAL A 56 1.23 -2.16 2.26
CA VAL A 56 1.00 -2.80 3.57
C VAL A 56 -0.33 -3.54 3.63
N ASP A 57 -1.30 -3.15 2.81
CA ASP A 57 -2.65 -3.75 2.75
C ASP A 57 -2.64 -5.14 2.10
N ILE A 58 -1.75 -5.40 1.15
CA ILE A 58 -1.70 -6.69 0.41
C ILE A 58 -0.66 -7.66 0.97
N SER A 59 0.26 -7.16 1.79
CA SER A 59 1.36 -7.93 2.35
C SER A 59 0.92 -9.09 3.26
N PRO A 60 -0.19 -9.02 4.02
CA PRO A 60 -0.75 -10.18 4.72
C PRO A 60 -1.10 -11.36 3.80
N ASP A 61 -1.70 -11.10 2.63
CA ASP A 61 -2.03 -12.16 1.66
C ASP A 61 -0.76 -12.82 1.09
N ILE A 62 0.31 -12.05 0.89
CA ILE A 62 1.62 -12.58 0.47
C ILE A 62 2.16 -13.56 1.53
N LEU A 63 2.18 -13.16 2.80
CA LEU A 63 2.64 -14.01 3.90
C LEU A 63 1.77 -15.26 4.09
N LEU A 64 0.46 -15.15 3.88
CA LEU A 64 -0.46 -16.27 4.08
C LEU A 64 -0.33 -17.34 2.98
N ARG A 65 0.05 -16.95 1.76
CA ARG A 65 -0.07 -17.79 0.57
C ARG A 65 1.26 -18.21 -0.04
N THR A 66 2.37 -17.69 0.48
CA THR A 66 3.71 -17.88 -0.10
C THR A 66 4.77 -17.94 0.99
N ASP A 67 5.94 -18.49 0.68
CA ASP A 67 7.11 -18.48 1.56
C ASP A 67 7.94 -17.18 1.45
N GLN A 68 7.36 -16.12 0.90
CA GLN A 68 8.04 -14.85 0.70
C GLN A 68 8.13 -14.03 2.00
N ARG A 69 9.09 -13.12 2.06
CA ARG A 69 9.21 -12.10 3.11
C ARG A 69 8.65 -10.78 2.59
N VAL A 70 8.01 -10.00 3.46
CA VAL A 70 7.51 -8.65 3.13
C VAL A 70 8.16 -7.62 4.05
N VAL A 71 8.33 -6.40 3.55
CA VAL A 71 8.95 -5.30 4.31
C VAL A 71 8.12 -4.93 5.55
N ALA A 72 6.80 -4.86 5.37
CA ALA A 72 5.86 -4.56 6.43
C ALA A 72 4.46 -5.09 6.09
N THR A 73 3.63 -5.26 7.11
CA THR A 73 2.18 -5.39 6.95
C THR A 73 1.51 -4.21 7.67
N GLY A 74 0.19 -4.05 7.53
CA GLY A 74 -0.59 -3.08 8.31
C GLY A 74 -0.62 -3.33 9.82
N HIS A 75 0.09 -4.35 10.32
CA HIS A 75 0.22 -4.57 11.76
C HIS A 75 1.25 -3.60 12.35
N HIS A 76 0.82 -2.76 13.28
CA HIS A 76 1.55 -1.62 13.86
C HIS A 76 2.77 -1.97 14.74
N ARG A 77 3.51 -3.04 14.44
CA ARG A 77 4.76 -3.43 15.12
C ARG A 77 6.04 -2.91 14.46
N ALA A 78 5.95 -2.48 13.19
CA ALA A 78 7.10 -2.10 12.37
C ALA A 78 6.91 -0.68 11.80
N GLY A 79 6.74 0.31 12.68
CA GLY A 79 6.36 1.68 12.30
C GLY A 79 7.31 2.33 11.28
N GLU A 80 8.62 2.12 11.42
CA GLU A 80 9.62 2.62 10.46
C GLU A 80 9.48 1.96 9.09
N SER A 81 9.37 0.62 9.03
CA SER A 81 9.17 -0.11 7.79
C SER A 81 7.83 0.23 7.11
N ILE A 82 6.77 0.40 7.89
CA ILE A 82 5.46 0.87 7.39
C ILE A 82 5.65 2.24 6.74
N ARG A 83 6.27 3.22 7.45
CA ARG A 83 6.56 4.54 6.91
C ARG A 83 7.36 4.46 5.61
N ASP A 84 8.39 3.63 5.55
CA ASP A 84 9.23 3.46 4.37
C ASP A 84 8.47 2.91 3.17
N VAL A 85 7.57 1.93 3.37
CA VAL A 85 6.68 1.44 2.31
C VAL A 85 5.83 2.57 1.74
N MET A 86 5.14 3.33 2.61
CA MET A 86 4.30 4.44 2.17
C MET A 86 5.13 5.52 1.46
N ALA A 87 6.28 5.88 2.03
CA ALA A 87 7.18 6.89 1.49
C ALA A 87 7.72 6.50 0.12
N ALA A 88 8.13 5.25 -0.09
CA ALA A 88 8.63 4.78 -1.38
C ALA A 88 7.55 4.85 -2.46
N PHE A 89 6.32 4.43 -2.17
CA PHE A 89 5.23 4.48 -3.15
C PHE A 89 4.78 5.91 -3.49
N MET A 90 4.93 6.87 -2.56
CA MET A 90 4.60 8.27 -2.79
C MET A 90 5.76 9.11 -3.34
N ALA A 91 7.01 8.68 -3.18
CA ALA A 91 8.18 9.39 -3.70
C ALA A 91 8.24 9.36 -5.24
N GLU A 92 8.94 10.32 -5.83
CA GLU A 92 9.27 10.25 -7.26
C GLU A 92 10.01 8.93 -7.60
N PRO A 93 9.79 8.33 -8.78
CA PRO A 93 10.24 6.98 -9.08
C PRO A 93 11.75 6.71 -8.85
N GLU A 94 12.61 7.68 -9.16
CA GLU A 94 14.06 7.51 -8.93
C GLU A 94 14.44 7.64 -7.45
N SER A 95 13.80 8.56 -6.72
CA SER A 95 14.00 8.71 -5.27
C SER A 95 13.52 7.49 -4.48
N ALA A 96 12.48 6.81 -4.95
CA ALA A 96 11.94 5.60 -4.32
C ALA A 96 12.95 4.43 -4.33
N ARG A 97 13.87 4.39 -5.31
CA ARG A 97 14.84 3.31 -5.48
C ARG A 97 15.65 3.05 -4.22
N ALA A 98 16.19 4.12 -3.63
CA ALA A 98 17.01 4.03 -2.43
C ALA A 98 16.23 3.43 -1.25
N ILE A 99 14.96 3.79 -1.09
CA ILE A 99 14.11 3.26 -0.02
C ILE A 99 13.87 1.76 -0.25
N VAL A 100 13.50 1.35 -1.47
CA VAL A 100 13.26 -0.06 -1.81
C VAL A 100 14.51 -0.91 -1.58
N GLN A 101 15.68 -0.44 -2.04
CA GLN A 101 16.94 -1.17 -1.94
C GLN A 101 17.45 -1.30 -0.50
N ARG A 102 17.20 -0.31 0.38
CA ARG A 102 17.57 -0.41 1.81
C ARG A 102 16.95 -1.61 2.53
N HIS A 103 15.79 -2.07 2.06
CA HIS A 103 15.11 -3.26 2.60
C HIS A 103 15.59 -4.57 1.96
N GLY A 104 16.58 -4.53 1.07
CA GLY A 104 17.07 -5.72 0.35
C GLY A 104 16.00 -6.38 -0.51
N ALA A 105 15.01 -5.61 -0.98
CA ALA A 105 13.95 -6.12 -1.83
C ALA A 105 14.47 -6.39 -3.24
N THR A 106 14.29 -7.63 -3.73
CA THR A 106 14.62 -7.99 -5.12
C THR A 106 13.38 -8.08 -6.01
N LEU A 107 12.20 -8.01 -5.39
CA LEU A 107 10.91 -8.01 -6.06
C LEU A 107 10.04 -6.88 -5.51
N LEU A 108 9.36 -6.15 -6.39
CA LEU A 108 8.28 -5.24 -6.03
C LEU A 108 6.98 -5.78 -6.61
N THR A 109 5.90 -5.78 -5.81
CA THR A 109 4.56 -6.13 -6.29
C THR A 109 3.53 -5.16 -5.78
N MET A 110 2.45 -4.99 -6.54
CA MET A 110 1.30 -4.22 -6.09
C MET A 110 0.02 -4.71 -6.78
N CYS A 111 -1.11 -4.56 -6.10
CA CYS A 111 -2.40 -4.62 -6.75
C CYS A 111 -2.84 -3.23 -7.21
N GLY A 112 -3.01 -3.02 -8.52
CA GLY A 112 -3.30 -1.71 -9.09
C GLY A 112 -4.67 -1.11 -8.71
N SER A 113 -5.58 -1.94 -8.18
CA SER A 113 -6.91 -1.53 -7.69
C SER A 113 -6.97 -1.35 -6.18
N ALA A 114 -5.93 -1.70 -5.42
CA ALA A 114 -5.94 -1.59 -3.97
C ALA A 114 -6.21 -0.14 -3.51
N PRO A 115 -7.07 0.09 -2.49
CA PRO A 115 -7.35 1.43 -1.96
C PRO A 115 -6.09 2.22 -1.59
N GLU A 116 -5.10 1.58 -0.94
CA GLU A 116 -3.78 2.17 -0.63
C GLU A 116 -3.10 2.76 -1.87
N MET A 117 -3.09 2.02 -2.99
CA MET A 117 -2.48 2.49 -4.24
C MET A 117 -3.27 3.63 -4.90
N LEU A 118 -4.59 3.64 -4.74
CA LEU A 118 -5.44 4.73 -5.23
C LEU A 118 -5.22 6.00 -4.41
N LEU A 119 -5.10 5.86 -3.10
CA LEU A 119 -4.78 6.95 -2.18
C LEU A 119 -3.39 7.53 -2.49
N TYR A 120 -2.36 6.70 -2.66
CA TYR A 120 -1.02 7.19 -3.00
C TYR A 120 -0.98 7.92 -4.33
N GLN A 121 -1.71 7.47 -5.35
CA GLN A 121 -1.80 8.23 -6.59
C GLN A 121 -2.49 9.59 -6.40
N GLN A 122 -3.50 9.69 -5.53
CA GLN A 122 -4.17 10.96 -5.24
C GLN A 122 -3.26 11.93 -4.48
N LEU A 123 -2.55 11.43 -3.46
CA LEU A 123 -1.67 12.24 -2.62
C LEU A 123 -0.36 12.61 -3.31
N ALA A 124 0.15 11.72 -4.16
CA ALA A 124 1.39 11.90 -4.92
C ALA A 124 1.19 11.53 -6.41
N PRO A 125 0.61 12.42 -7.23
CA PRO A 125 0.34 12.14 -8.65
C PRO A 125 1.60 11.90 -9.50
N LYS A 126 2.77 12.34 -9.03
CA LYS A 126 4.09 12.10 -9.64
C LYS A 126 4.87 10.96 -8.96
N GLY A 127 4.26 10.29 -7.97
CA GLY A 127 4.89 9.24 -7.18
C GLY A 127 5.01 7.91 -7.92
N LEU A 128 5.81 7.00 -7.36
CA LEU A 128 6.04 5.65 -7.88
C LEU A 128 4.73 4.88 -8.08
N ALA A 129 3.80 4.96 -7.12
CA ALA A 129 2.47 4.36 -7.22
C ALA A 129 1.73 4.81 -8.49
N ALA A 130 1.69 6.12 -8.76
CA ALA A 130 1.04 6.67 -9.94
C ALA A 130 1.74 6.22 -11.23
N ALA A 131 3.08 6.24 -11.25
CA ALA A 131 3.87 5.81 -12.39
C ALA A 131 3.64 4.33 -12.74
N LEU A 132 3.71 3.44 -11.75
CA LEU A 132 3.44 2.01 -11.93
C LEU A 132 1.98 1.74 -12.32
N ARG A 133 1.02 2.50 -11.77
CA ARG A 133 -0.39 2.41 -12.17
C ARG A 133 -0.60 2.79 -13.64
N ALA A 134 0.13 3.78 -14.13
CA ALA A 134 0.14 4.21 -15.52
C ALA A 134 0.98 3.33 -16.47
N GLY A 135 1.60 2.25 -15.97
CA GLY A 135 2.46 1.38 -16.77
C GLY A 135 3.84 1.97 -17.09
N LYS A 136 4.26 3.01 -16.37
CA LYS A 136 5.51 3.74 -16.56
C LYS A 136 6.51 3.36 -15.48
N ALA A 137 6.96 2.10 -15.49
CA ALA A 137 7.97 1.64 -14.54
C ALA A 137 9.32 2.36 -14.77
N PRO A 138 10.02 2.82 -13.71
CA PRO A 138 11.36 3.37 -13.85
C PRO A 138 12.36 2.29 -14.28
N SER A 139 13.53 2.70 -14.78
CA SER A 139 14.51 1.80 -15.40
C SER A 139 15.07 0.72 -14.45
N TRP A 140 15.00 0.95 -13.15
CA TRP A 140 15.42 0.01 -12.10
C TRP A 140 14.34 -1.02 -11.73
N LEU A 141 13.15 -0.94 -12.33
CA LEU A 141 12.05 -1.91 -12.18
C LEU A 141 11.75 -2.59 -13.52
N GLU A 142 12.13 -3.85 -13.64
CA GLU A 142 11.85 -4.66 -14.82
C GLU A 142 10.48 -5.35 -14.70
N PRO A 143 9.49 -5.03 -15.55
CA PRO A 143 8.17 -5.66 -15.49
C PRO A 143 8.23 -7.17 -15.69
N MET A 144 7.42 -7.91 -14.93
CA MET A 144 7.29 -9.37 -15.03
C MET A 144 5.83 -9.75 -15.27
N ASP A 145 5.56 -10.48 -16.35
CA ASP A 145 4.22 -10.96 -16.69
C ASP A 145 3.92 -12.31 -16.01
N LEU A 146 3.75 -12.28 -14.68
CA LEU A 146 3.53 -13.50 -13.89
C LEU A 146 2.04 -13.85 -13.72
N ALA A 147 1.17 -12.84 -13.67
CA ALA A 147 -0.22 -13.03 -13.26
C ALA A 147 -1.20 -12.16 -14.06
N PRO A 148 -1.25 -12.31 -15.40
CA PRO A 148 -2.13 -11.52 -16.24
C PRO A 148 -3.60 -11.64 -15.81
N GLY A 149 -4.31 -10.52 -15.82
CA GLY A 149 -5.74 -10.44 -15.46
C GLY A 149 -6.07 -10.54 -13.96
N THR A 150 -5.07 -10.54 -13.06
CA THR A 150 -5.31 -10.63 -11.60
C THR A 150 -5.26 -9.29 -10.86
N HIS A 151 -4.98 -8.19 -11.58
CA HIS A 151 -4.65 -6.86 -11.06
C HIS A 151 -3.37 -6.77 -10.20
N ILE A 152 -2.76 -7.91 -9.84
CA ILE A 152 -1.45 -7.99 -9.20
C ILE A 152 -0.38 -7.95 -10.29
N ARG A 153 0.58 -7.04 -10.13
CA ARG A 153 1.69 -6.86 -11.07
C ARG A 153 3.02 -6.92 -10.33
N TYR A 154 4.04 -7.35 -11.05
CA TYR A 154 5.35 -7.66 -10.50
C TYR A 154 6.44 -6.94 -11.27
N TRP A 155 7.48 -6.53 -10.54
CA TRP A 155 8.70 -6.00 -11.09
C TRP A 155 9.90 -6.60 -10.37
N ARG A 156 10.91 -7.01 -11.14
CA ARG A 156 12.23 -7.32 -10.59
C ARG A 156 12.96 -6.00 -10.30
N VAL A 157 13.53 -5.89 -9.11
CA VAL A 157 14.36 -4.76 -8.71
C VAL A 157 15.79 -4.98 -9.24
N ARG A 158 16.36 -3.98 -9.93
CA ARG A 158 17.71 -3.99 -10.51
C ARG A 158 18.72 -3.15 -9.71
#